data_AF-S4PQI8-F1
#
_entry.id   AF-S4PQI8-F1
#
_cell.length_a   1.000
_cell.length_b   1.000
_cell.length_c   1.000
_cell.angle_alpha   90.00
_cell.angle_beta   90.00
_cell.angle_gamma   90.00
#
_symmetry.space_group_name_H-M   'P 1'
#
loop_
_entity.id
_entity.type
_entity.pdbx_description
1 polymer ?
#
loop_
_entity_poly.entity_id
_entity_poly.type
_entity_poly.pdbx_seq_one_letter_code
_entity_poly.pdbx_strand_id
1 'polypeptide(L)' 'MINLSANLKKIRNRREVSQMTVAKKLGVTRQAVSQWEHNITYPDIENLVKLSQIFHCDINELLF' A
#
# COMPACT_ATOMS: atom_id res chain seq x y z
N MET A 1 -10.65 14.20 -1.38
CA MET A 1 -11.19 12.83 -1.36
C MET A 1 -10.02 11.90 -1.14
N ILE A 2 -10.14 10.88 -0.28
CA ILE A 2 -9.05 9.92 0.01
C ILE A 2 -8.88 8.98 -1.19
N ASN A 3 -7.66 8.85 -1.72
CA ASN A 3 -7.33 8.11 -2.95
C ASN A 3 -6.37 6.93 -2.72
N LEU A 4 -6.42 6.31 -1.52
CA LEU A 4 -5.45 5.31 -1.09
C LEU A 4 -5.23 4.17 -2.09
N SER A 5 -6.30 3.58 -2.62
CA SER A 5 -6.22 2.45 -3.54
C SER A 5 -5.42 2.77 -4.81
N ALA A 6 -5.70 3.92 -5.43
CA ALA A 6 -5.01 4.39 -6.62
C ALA A 6 -3.55 4.79 -6.33
N ASN A 7 -3.32 5.53 -5.24
CA ASN A 7 -1.99 6.01 -4.87
C ASN A 7 -1.07 4.86 -4.47
N LEU A 8 -1.56 3.90 -3.68
CA LEU A 8 -0.81 2.69 -3.30
C LEU A 8 -0.33 1.93 -4.53
N LYS A 9 -1.23 1.66 -5.49
CA LYS A 9 -0.89 0.95 -6.74
C LYS A 9 0.12 1.72 -7.58
N LYS A 10 -0.05 3.05 -7.68
CA LYS A 10 0.83 3.94 -8.43
C LYS A 10 2.24 3.98 -7.84
N ILE A 11 2.37 4.17 -6.53
CA ILE A 11 3.65 4.17 -5.82
C ILE A 11 4.31 2.80 -5.93
N ARG A 12 3.56 1.71 -5.71
CA ARG A 12 4.07 0.35 -5.84
C ARG A 12 4.66 0.09 -7.23
N ASN A 13 3.96 0.48 -8.28
CA ASN A 13 4.42 0.32 -9.66
C ASN A 13 5.65 1.20 -9.96
N ARG A 14 5.70 2.44 -9.46
CA ARG A 14 6.87 3.33 -9.61
C ARG A 14 8.13 2.79 -8.93
N ARG A 15 7.95 2.01 -7.86
CA ARG A 15 9.03 1.33 -7.14
C ARG A 15 9.33 -0.06 -7.71
N GLU A 16 8.64 -0.47 -8.78
CA GLU A 16 8.83 -1.76 -9.47
C GLU A 16 8.73 -3.00 -8.56
N VAL A 17 7.97 -2.91 -7.47
CA VAL A 17 7.78 -4.03 -6.54
C VAL A 17 6.43 -4.73 -6.77
N SER A 18 6.41 -6.04 -6.62
CA SER A 18 5.17 -6.82 -6.75
C SER A 18 4.30 -6.69 -5.49
N GLN A 19 2.98 -6.92 -5.63
CA GLN A 19 2.07 -7.02 -4.48
C GLN A 19 2.54 -8.10 -3.48
N MET A 20 3.11 -9.20 -3.98
CA MET A 20 3.65 -10.28 -3.15
C MET A 20 4.85 -9.80 -2.32
N THR A 21 5.73 -8.98 -2.91
CA THR A 21 6.89 -8.42 -2.22
C THR A 21 6.46 -7.49 -1.09
N VAL A 22 5.48 -6.62 -1.35
CA VAL A 22 4.90 -5.73 -0.32
C VAL A 22 4.25 -6.55 0.79
N ALA A 23 3.43 -7.53 0.43
CA ALA A 23 2.75 -8.41 1.38
C ALA A 23 3.73 -9.14 2.31
N LYS A 24 4.82 -9.70 1.75
CA LYS A 24 5.89 -10.34 2.52
C LYS A 24 6.55 -9.39 3.52
N LYS A 25 6.83 -8.14 3.12
CA LYS A 25 7.43 -7.11 3.99
C LYS A 25 6.49 -6.68 5.12
N LEU A 26 5.18 -6.68 4.86
CA LEU A 26 4.15 -6.31 5.84
C LEU A 26 3.72 -7.47 6.75
N GLY A 27 4.02 -8.72 6.38
CA GLY A 27 3.51 -9.89 7.08
C GLY A 27 2.03 -10.17 6.80
N VAL A 28 1.52 -9.73 5.65
CA VAL A 28 0.12 -9.95 5.22
C VAL A 28 0.06 -10.82 3.98
N THR A 29 -1.15 -11.20 3.55
CA THR A 29 -1.34 -11.94 2.31
C THR A 29 -1.24 -11.04 1.08
N ARG A 30 -0.83 -11.59 -0.07
CA ARG A 30 -0.89 -10.86 -1.36
C ARG A 30 -2.31 -10.38 -1.66
N GLN A 31 -3.33 -11.15 -1.26
CA GLN A 31 -4.73 -10.81 -1.44
C GLN A 31 -5.12 -9.54 -0.65
N ALA A 32 -4.61 -9.35 0.57
CA ALA A 32 -4.84 -8.14 1.35
C ALA A 32 -4.34 -6.88 0.59
N VAL A 33 -3.09 -6.91 0.12
CA VAL A 33 -2.53 -5.80 -0.70
C VAL A 33 -3.35 -5.57 -1.96
N SER A 34 -3.77 -6.64 -2.64
CA SER A 34 -4.65 -6.52 -3.81
C SER A 34 -5.99 -5.89 -3.46
N GLN A 35 -6.62 -6.26 -2.35
CA GLN A 35 -7.90 -5.67 -1.92
C GLN A 35 -7.77 -4.18 -1.60
N TRP A 36 -6.66 -3.77 -0.98
CA TRP A 36 -6.35 -2.36 -0.74
C TRP A 36 -6.22 -1.57 -2.05
N GLU A 37 -5.52 -2.12 -3.04
CA GLU A 37 -5.36 -1.49 -4.37
C GLU A 37 -6.66 -1.45 -5.20
N HIS A 38 -7.69 -2.22 -4.82
CA HIS A 38 -8.99 -2.25 -5.49
C HIS A 38 -10.12 -1.65 -4.63
N ASN A 39 -9.78 -0.94 -3.55
CA ASN A 39 -10.74 -0.25 -2.68
C ASN A 39 -11.77 -1.17 -2.00
N ILE A 40 -11.43 -2.46 -1.82
CA ILE A 40 -12.30 -3.47 -1.19
C ILE A 40 -12.18 -3.40 0.33
N THR A 41 -10.95 -3.29 0.83
CA THR A 41 -10.62 -3.15 2.24
C THR A 41 -9.55 -2.07 2.39
N TYR A 42 -9.24 -1.68 3.63
CA TYR A 42 -8.22 -0.70 3.94
C TYR A 42 -7.14 -1.29 4.85
N PRO A 43 -5.87 -0.92 4.68
CA PRO A 43 -4.84 -1.20 5.67
C PRO A 43 -5.16 -0.46 6.97
N ASP A 44 -4.85 -1.07 8.10
CA ASP A 44 -4.88 -0.40 9.39
C ASP A 44 -3.74 0.64 9.51
N ILE A 45 -3.73 1.38 10.62
CA ILE A 45 -2.73 2.42 10.90
C ILE A 45 -1.31 1.83 10.90
N GLU A 46 -1.12 0.63 11.46
CA GLU A 46 0.19 -0.01 11.51
C GLU A 46 0.72 -0.34 10.10
N ASN A 47 -0.13 -0.91 9.25
CA ASN A 47 0.21 -1.20 7.87
C ASN A 47 0.41 0.07 7.04
N LEU A 48 -0.35 1.15 7.30
CA LEU A 48 -0.12 2.45 6.65
C LEU A 48 1.27 3.02 6.99
N VAL A 49 1.67 2.96 8.26
CA VAL A 49 3.01 3.40 8.69
C VAL A 49 4.09 2.52 8.08
N LYS A 50 3.90 1.20 8.02
CA LYS A 50 4.87 0.32 7.36
C LYS A 50 4.94 0.55 5.86
N LEU A 51 3.81 0.82 5.19
CA LEU A 51 3.78 1.15 3.76
C LEU A 51 4.57 2.42 3.48
N SER A 52 4.42 3.46 4.30
CA SER A 52 5.17 4.72 4.16
C SER A 52 6.68 4.49 4.31
N GLN A 53 7.08 3.61 5.23
CA GLN A 53 8.47 3.19 5.40
C GLN A 53 9.00 2.37 4.22
N ILE A 54 8.23 1.37 3.74
CA ILE A 54 8.61 0.51 2.61
C ILE A 54 8.82 1.34 1.33
N PHE A 55 7.94 2.32 1.11
CA PHE A 55 7.98 3.16 -0.08
C PHE A 55 8.75 4.45 0.10
N HIS A 56 9.31 4.71 1.28
CA HIS A 56 10.01 5.95 1.62
C HIS A 56 9.23 7.18 1.16
N CYS A 57 7.95 7.26 1.54
CA CYS A 57 7.03 8.34 1.19
C CYS A 57 6.29 8.81 2.44
N ASP A 58 5.67 9.99 2.37
CA ASP A 58 4.80 10.45 3.45
C ASP A 58 3.46 9.70 3.43
N ILE A 59 2.79 9.60 4.59
CA ILE A 59 1.45 9.00 4.67
C ILE A 59 0.44 9.81 3.84
N ASN A 60 0.62 11.13 3.73
CA ASN A 60 -0.23 11.95 2.87
C ASN A 60 -0.11 11.56 1.39
N GLU A 61 1.08 11.16 0.92
CA GLU A 61 1.25 10.67 -0.46
C GLU A 61 0.49 9.34 -0.71
N LEU A 62 0.30 8.55 0.35
CA LEU A 62 -0.55 7.36 0.28
C LEU A 62 -2.03 7.76 0.25
N LEU A 63 -2.46 8.73 1.05
CA LEU A 63 -3.88 9.04 1.25
C LEU A 63 -4.49 10.02 0.25
N PHE A 64 -3.72 10.97 -0.28
CA PHE A 64 -4.21 12.11 -1.05
C PHE A 64 -3.49 12.24 -2.39
#